data_AF-A0A4Q6EEA2-F1
#
_entry.id   AF-A0A4Q6EEA2-F1
#
_cell.length_a   1.000
_cell.length_b   1.000
_cell.length_c   1.000
_cell.angle_alpha   90.00
_cell.angle_beta   90.00
_cell.angle_gamma   90.00
#
_symmetry.space_group_name_H-M   'P 1'
#
loop_
_entity.id
_entity.type
_entity.pdbx_description
1 polymer ?
#
loop_
_entity_poly.entity_id
_entity_poly.type
_entity_poly.pdbx_seq_one_letter_code
_entity_poly.pdbx_strand_id
1 'polypeptide(L)' 'PSDGIAYPGSHLHFEIYPPYRTKDKLKFLAGTELGAGVFINDSLPEEKAAELRAVKVEL' A
#
# COMPACT_ATOMS: atom_id res chain seq x y z
N PRO A 1 -21.10 5.60 4.10
CA PRO A 1 -21.35 4.96 2.79
C PRO A 1 -21.53 3.43 2.89
N SER A 2 -22.41 2.97 3.78
CA SER A 2 -22.73 1.54 3.94
C SER A 2 -24.16 1.29 4.45
N ASP A 3 -24.94 2.37 4.56
CA ASP A 3 -26.28 2.46 5.14
C ASP A 3 -27.34 2.81 4.07
N GLY A 4 -26.99 2.70 2.78
CA GLY A 4 -27.88 2.98 1.65
C GLY A 4 -28.04 4.47 1.32
N ILE A 5 -27.36 5.38 2.04
CA ILE A 5 -27.36 6.82 1.76
C ILE A 5 -26.24 7.15 0.74
N ALA A 6 -26.46 8.13 -0.12
CA ALA A 6 -25.46 8.58 -1.09
C ALA A 6 -24.37 9.45 -0.42
N TYR A 7 -23.10 9.09 -0.64
CA TYR A 7 -21.93 9.86 -0.21
C TYR A 7 -21.02 10.16 -1.41
N PRO A 8 -21.24 11.27 -2.14
CA PRO A 8 -20.48 11.57 -3.36
C PRO A 8 -18.96 11.69 -3.16
N GLY A 9 -18.51 11.99 -1.94
CA GLY A 9 -17.08 12.05 -1.57
C GLY A 9 -16.46 10.71 -1.14
N SER A 10 -17.20 9.61 -1.21
CA SER A 10 -16.71 8.29 -0.80
C SER A 10 -16.84 7.28 -1.93
N HIS A 11 -15.77 6.53 -2.18
CA HIS A 11 -15.75 5.45 -3.15
C HIS A 11 -15.20 4.18 -2.48
N LEU A 12 -15.84 3.04 -2.77
CA LEU A 12 -15.35 1.75 -2.29
C LEU A 12 -13.94 1.51 -2.86
N HIS A 13 -12.99 1.21 -1.99
CA HIS A 13 -11.63 0.85 -2.36
C HIS A 13 -11.10 -0.16 -1.36
N PHE A 14 -10.06 -0.89 -1.79
CA PHE A 14 -9.31 -1.81 -0.96
C PHE A 14 -7.85 -1.37 -0.96
N GLU A 15 -7.26 -1.29 0.22
CA GLU A 15 -5.84 -0.97 0.37
C GLU A 15 -5.10 -2.24 0.79
N ILE A 16 -4.08 -2.59 0.03
CA ILE A 16 -3.24 -3.76 0.29
C ILE A 16 -1.86 -3.23 0.64
N TYR A 17 -1.39 -3.58 1.85
CA TYR A 17 -0.08 -3.18 2.36
C TYR A 17 0.81 -4.42 2.52
N PRO A 18 1.62 -4.78 1.51
CA PRO A 18 2.52 -5.91 1.61
C PRO A 18 3.52 -5.72 2.77
N PRO A 19 3.85 -6.77 3.54
CA PRO A 19 4.73 -6.63 4.69
C PRO A 19 6.21 -6.49 4.31
N TYR A 20 6.54 -6.56 3.02
CA TYR A 20 7.92 -6.60 2.51
C TYR A 20 8.38 -5.23 2.00
N ARG A 21 9.57 -4.79 2.43
CA ARG A 21 10.29 -3.61 1.93
C ARG A 21 11.07 -3.93 0.66
N THR A 22 11.65 -5.13 0.61
CA THR A 22 12.31 -5.73 -0.56
C THR A 22 11.95 -7.21 -0.60
N LYS A 23 12.35 -7.93 -1.66
CA LYS A 23 12.09 -9.37 -1.81
C LYS A 23 12.36 -10.19 -0.55
N ASP A 24 13.45 -9.86 0.16
CA ASP A 24 13.95 -10.66 1.29
C ASP A 24 13.88 -9.91 2.64
N LYS A 25 13.26 -8.73 2.71
CA LYS A 25 13.22 -7.90 3.92
C LYS A 25 11.82 -7.44 4.27
N LEU A 26 11.45 -7.60 5.54
CA LEU A 26 10.21 -7.04 6.09
C LEU A 26 10.33 -5.53 6.32
N LYS A 27 9.21 -4.82 6.14
CA LYS A 27 9.04 -3.43 6.55
C LYS A 27 8.51 -3.42 7.99
N PHE A 28 9.37 -3.04 8.94
CA PHE A 28 8.94 -2.76 10.31
C PHE A 28 8.51 -1.30 10.43
N LEU A 29 7.30 -1.07 10.95
CA LEU A 29 6.84 0.26 11.34
C LEU A 29 7.50 0.60 12.68
N ALA A 30 8.26 1.70 12.72
CA ALA A 30 9.02 2.10 13.89
C ALA A 30 8.58 3.50 14.35
N GLY A 31 9.45 4.22 15.08
CA GLY A 31 9.10 5.50 15.70
C GLY A 31 8.59 6.56 14.71
N THR A 32 9.11 6.58 13.48
CA THR A 32 8.67 7.56 12.46
C THR A 32 7.24 7.28 12.00
N GLU A 33 6.90 6.01 11.75
CA GLU A 33 5.56 5.62 11.31
C GLU A 33 4.55 5.59 12.47
N LEU A 34 4.86 4.85 13.55
CA LEU A 34 3.95 4.65 14.68
C LEU A 34 3.88 5.86 15.62
N GLY A 35 4.98 6.58 15.77
CA GLY A 35 5.09 7.72 16.69
C GLY A 35 4.80 9.07 16.05
N ALA A 36 5.20 9.27 14.79
CA ALA A 36 5.03 10.54 14.09
C ALA A 36 4.00 10.51 12.94
N GLY A 37 3.48 9.34 12.57
CA GLY A 37 2.55 9.20 11.45
C GLY A 37 3.18 9.48 10.08
N VAL A 38 4.51 9.45 9.99
CA VAL A 38 5.25 9.73 8.76
C VAL A 38 5.74 8.41 8.16
N PHE A 39 5.41 8.17 6.90
CA PHE A 39 5.77 6.94 6.19
C PHE A 39 6.93 7.21 5.23
N ILE A 40 7.99 6.40 5.35
CA ILE A 40 9.17 6.49 4.49
C ILE A 40 9.30 5.20 3.68
N ASN A 41 9.47 5.37 2.37
CA ASN A 41 9.74 4.30 1.42
C ASN A 41 10.95 4.68 0.56
N ASP A 42 11.86 3.72 0.34
CA ASP A 42 13.09 3.94 -0.44
C ASP A 42 12.88 3.71 -1.94
N SER A 43 11.63 3.45 -2.35
CA SER A 43 11.27 3.18 -3.74
C SER A 43 10.19 4.13 -4.23
N LEU A 44 10.26 4.42 -5.52
CA LEU A 44 9.26 5.25 -6.17
C LEU A 44 8.00 4.41 -6.47
N PRO A 45 6.79 4.94 -6.23
CA PRO A 45 5.55 4.26 -6.57
C PRO A 45 5.48 3.83 -8.03
N GLU A 46 6.05 4.62 -8.95
CA GLU A 46 6.07 4.37 -10.39
C GLU A 46 6.88 3.12 -10.73
N GLU A 47 8.04 2.96 -10.11
CA GLU A 47 8.92 1.80 -10.27
C GLU A 47 8.22 0.53 -9.75
N LYS A 48 7.63 0.61 -8.55
CA LYS A 48 6.91 -0.54 -7.96
C LYS A 48 5.67 -0.94 -8.75
N ALA A 49 4.93 0.03 -9.29
CA ALA A 49 3.81 -0.26 -10.16
C ALA A 49 4.25 -0.95 -11.47
N ALA A 50 5.39 -0.56 -12.04
CA ALA A 50 5.95 -1.22 -13.22
C ALA A 50 6.42 -2.65 -12.91
N GLU A 51 7.12 -2.86 -11.80
CA GLU A 51 7.52 -4.19 -11.33
C GLU A 51 6.32 -5.12 -11.14
N LEU A 52 5.28 -4.66 -10.43
CA LEU A 52 4.07 -5.45 -10.16
C LEU A 52 3.33 -5.84 -11.44
N ARG A 53 3.23 -4.95 -12.43
CA ARG A 53 2.63 -5.25 -13.74
C ARG A 53 3.42 -6.28 -14.56
N ALA A 54 4.74 -6.38 -14.34
CA ALA A 54 5.60 -7.30 -15.07
C ALA A 54 5.57 -8.74 -14.52
N VAL A 55 5.00 -8.95 -13.32
CA VAL A 55 4.92 -10.28 -12.69
C VAL A 55 3.96 -11.18 -13.47
N LYS A 56 4.42 -12.37 -13.87
CA LYS A 56 3.55 -13.44 -14.35
C LYS A 56 2.97 -14.18 -13.16
N VAL A 57 1.64 -14.22 -13.08
CA VAL A 57 0.91 -14.97 -12.06
C VAL A 57 0.53 -16.31 -12.66
N GLU A 58 1.00 -17.40 -12.06
CA GLU A 58 0.49 -18.75 -12.31
C GLU A 58 -0.60 -19.02 -11.26
N LEU A 59 -1.81 -19.33 -11.72
CA LEU A 59 -2.99 -19.57 -10.88
C LEU A 59 -3.26 -21.08 -10.73
#